data_AF-G7KVU6-F1
#
_entry.id   AF-G7KVU6-F1
#
_cell.length_a   1.000
_cell.length_b   1.000
_cell.length_c   1.000
_cell.angle_alpha   90.00
_cell.angle_beta   90.00
_cell.angle_gamma   90.00
#
_symmetry.space_group_name_H-M   'P 1'
#
loop_
_entity.id
_entity.type
_entity.pdbx_description
1 polymer ?
#
loop_
_entity_poly.entity_id
_entity_poly.type
_entity_poly.pdbx_seq_one_letter_code
_entity_poly.pdbx_strand_id
1 'polypeptide(L)'
;MVKREREGEEDNKGERRKLEHEVNEEKNVSSLEDPKLWKVQCTAGREKEAVIRLMQKRMQKCTIFSAFVVESLPKCVYVEAHKESDVKEACKGVQTLYCKKIIAVPMNEMNDLMTLASKSNKEEQNFTQSGESGKKQQFRKGDIVMVTDGETEGKIKVVDKVEEGYVLIRAIDHLSGSYEVQTSQIRKHFKEGDRVKVVSGTDEGETGFVVKVDQHDHLVLFTDTRKEICVLADDAVLMTG
;
A
#
# COMPACT_ATOMS: atom_id res chain seq x y z
N MET A 1 56.31 -59.33 31.93
CA MET A 1 56.19 -57.94 32.38
C MET A 1 55.94 -57.08 31.14
N VAL A 2 54.90 -56.24 31.17
CA VAL A 2 54.48 -55.23 30.15
C VAL A 2 53.85 -55.79 28.86
N LYS A 3 52.53 -55.98 28.84
CA LYS A 3 51.48 -55.07 28.30
C LYS A 3 51.65 -54.77 26.79
N ARG A 4 50.80 -55.41 25.97
CA ARG A 4 50.49 -54.99 24.58
C ARG A 4 49.34 -53.99 24.66
N GLU A 5 49.62 -52.74 24.36
CA GLU A 5 48.64 -51.67 24.22
C GLU A 5 47.92 -51.82 22.86
N ARG A 6 46.59 -51.87 22.89
CA ARG A 6 45.70 -51.63 21.74
C ARG A 6 44.75 -50.54 22.17
N GLU A 7 45.05 -49.28 21.91
CA GLU A 7 44.10 -48.18 22.05
C GLU A 7 44.43 -47.09 21.01
N GLY A 8 43.40 -46.56 20.35
CA GLY A 8 43.48 -45.25 19.69
C GLY A 8 43.26 -45.20 18.18
N GLU A 9 42.15 -45.73 17.65
CA GLU A 9 41.67 -45.30 16.32
C GLU A 9 40.13 -45.34 16.21
N GLU A 10 39.41 -44.80 17.21
CA GLU A 10 37.95 -44.59 17.13
C GLU A 10 37.48 -43.26 17.76
N ASP A 11 38.22 -42.15 17.58
CA ASP A 11 37.85 -40.84 18.17
C ASP A 11 37.69 -39.72 17.14
N ASN A 12 37.11 -39.99 15.96
CA ASN A 12 36.79 -38.90 15.01
C ASN A 12 35.50 -39.10 14.19
N LYS A 13 34.51 -39.81 14.75
CA LYS A 13 33.18 -39.99 14.12
C LYS A 13 32.02 -39.49 14.97
N GLY A 14 32.25 -39.23 16.25
CA GLY A 14 31.26 -38.66 17.18
C GLY A 14 31.16 -37.14 17.13
N GLU A 15 32.24 -36.45 16.78
CA GLU A 15 32.31 -34.98 16.84
C GLU A 15 31.76 -34.29 15.58
N ARG A 16 31.80 -34.96 14.42
CA ARG A 16 31.05 -34.53 13.22
C ARG A 16 29.54 -34.70 13.34
N ARG A 17 29.07 -35.70 14.10
CA ARG A 17 27.63 -35.95 14.32
C ARG A 17 26.99 -35.07 15.40
N LYS A 18 27.78 -34.27 16.13
CA LYS A 18 27.26 -33.24 17.04
C LYS A 18 27.22 -31.84 16.45
N LEU A 19 27.92 -31.58 15.33
CA LEU A 19 27.81 -30.32 14.58
C LEU A 19 26.69 -30.32 13.53
N GLU A 20 26.10 -31.49 13.24
CA GLU A 20 25.01 -31.65 12.26
C GLU A 20 23.60 -31.56 12.90
N HIS A 21 23.50 -31.43 14.23
CA HIS A 21 22.22 -31.42 14.96
C HIS A 21 22.00 -30.18 15.84
N GLU A 22 22.75 -29.10 15.63
CA GLU A 22 22.55 -27.80 16.30
C GLU A 22 22.61 -26.60 15.31
N VAL A 23 22.22 -26.79 14.05
CA VAL A 23 21.68 -25.67 13.24
C VAL A 23 20.16 -25.75 13.32
N ASN A 24 19.72 -25.27 14.47
CA ASN A 24 18.36 -25.14 14.92
C ASN A 24 17.62 -24.09 14.05
N GLU A 25 16.51 -24.52 13.44
CA GLU A 25 15.31 -23.70 13.22
C GLU A 25 15.48 -22.30 12.61
N GLU A 26 16.22 -22.18 11.51
CA GLU A 26 15.76 -21.24 10.49
C GLU A 26 14.57 -21.89 9.80
N LYS A 27 13.38 -21.64 10.36
CA LYS A 27 12.12 -21.73 9.63
C LYS A 27 12.31 -20.92 8.36
N ASN A 28 12.66 -21.63 7.30
CA ASN A 28 12.69 -21.14 5.95
C ASN A 28 11.37 -20.42 5.73
N VAL A 29 11.49 -19.10 5.70
CA VAL A 29 10.40 -18.12 5.66
C VAL A 29 9.50 -18.58 4.53
N SER A 30 8.31 -19.08 4.88
CA SER A 30 7.27 -19.35 3.90
C SER A 30 7.20 -18.10 3.04
N SER A 31 7.53 -18.25 1.75
CA SER A 31 7.34 -17.25 0.71
C SER A 31 6.19 -16.35 1.12
N LEU A 32 6.45 -15.06 1.34
CA LEU A 32 5.42 -14.04 1.47
C LEU A 32 4.36 -14.37 0.41
N GLU A 33 3.22 -14.95 0.81
CA GLU A 33 2.26 -15.44 -0.18
C GLU A 33 1.77 -14.21 -0.92
N ASP A 34 2.02 -14.12 -2.22
CA ASP A 34 1.55 -12.99 -3.03
C ASP A 34 0.05 -12.77 -2.76
N PRO A 35 -0.39 -11.53 -2.52
CA PRO A 35 -1.79 -11.23 -2.30
C PRO A 35 -2.66 -11.83 -3.41
N LYS A 36 -3.70 -12.56 -3.01
CA LYS A 36 -4.66 -13.17 -3.93
C LYS A 36 -5.86 -12.24 -4.08
N LEU A 37 -6.51 -12.31 -5.23
CA LEU A 37 -7.78 -11.63 -5.43
C LEU A 37 -8.93 -12.56 -5.05
N TRP A 38 -9.90 -12.02 -4.33
CA TRP A 38 -11.06 -12.73 -3.82
C TRP A 38 -12.33 -12.08 -4.33
N LYS A 39 -13.20 -12.86 -4.95
CA LYS A 39 -14.52 -12.43 -5.42
C LYS A 39 -15.54 -12.57 -4.29
N VAL A 40 -16.25 -11.49 -3.99
CA VAL A 40 -17.31 -11.44 -2.97
C VAL A 40 -18.60 -10.95 -3.64
N GLN A 41 -19.70 -11.69 -3.49
CA GLN A 41 -21.00 -11.23 -3.99
C GLN A 41 -21.51 -10.03 -3.18
N CYS A 42 -22.22 -9.12 -3.84
CA CYS A 42 -22.80 -7.94 -3.22
C CYS A 42 -24.20 -7.64 -3.75
N THR A 43 -24.91 -6.74 -3.08
CA THR A 43 -26.20 -6.22 -3.55
C THR A 43 -26.01 -5.49 -4.87
N ALA A 44 -26.85 -5.81 -5.86
CA ALA A 44 -26.83 -5.19 -7.18
C ALA A 44 -26.99 -3.67 -7.08
N GLY A 45 -26.15 -2.92 -7.80
CA GLY A 45 -26.16 -1.46 -7.80
C GLY A 45 -25.52 -0.82 -6.56
N ARG A 46 -24.98 -1.62 -5.63
CA ARG A 46 -24.28 -1.17 -4.43
C ARG A 46 -22.82 -1.65 -4.35
N GLU A 47 -22.26 -2.07 -5.48
CA GLU A 47 -20.88 -2.53 -5.62
C GLU A 47 -19.91 -1.42 -5.15
N LYS A 48 -20.09 -0.20 -5.67
CA LYS A 48 -19.23 0.97 -5.35
C LYS A 48 -19.34 1.34 -3.85
N GLU A 49 -20.55 1.31 -3.29
CA GLU A 49 -20.79 1.53 -1.84
C GLU A 49 -20.08 0.47 -0.98
N ALA A 50 -20.09 -0.79 -1.42
CA ALA A 50 -19.41 -1.87 -0.72
C ALA A 50 -17.89 -1.71 -0.72
N VAL A 51 -17.29 -1.33 -1.86
CA VAL A 51 -15.85 -1.04 -1.96
C VAL A 51 -15.46 0.12 -1.05
N ILE A 52 -16.21 1.22 -1.06
CA ILE A 52 -15.94 2.38 -0.19
C ILE A 52 -15.93 1.94 1.29
N ARG A 53 -16.91 1.14 1.72
CA ARG A 53 -16.95 0.64 3.11
C ARG A 53 -15.79 -0.30 3.44
N LEU A 54 -15.40 -1.17 2.51
CA LEU A 54 -14.24 -2.05 2.72
C LEU A 54 -12.95 -1.23 2.87
N MET A 55 -12.78 -0.21 2.04
CA MET A 55 -11.64 0.71 2.10
C MET A 55 -11.62 1.51 3.40
N GLN A 56 -12.75 2.08 3.80
CA GLN A 56 -12.87 2.79 5.08
C GLN A 56 -12.55 1.89 6.27
N LYS A 57 -12.93 0.61 6.21
CA LYS A 57 -12.65 -0.34 7.28
C LYS A 57 -11.18 -0.77 7.32
N ARG A 58 -10.52 -0.88 6.17
CA ARG A 58 -9.06 -1.10 6.05
C ARG A 58 -8.29 -0.04 6.81
N MET A 59 -8.70 1.21 6.65
CA MET A 59 -8.09 2.35 7.31
C MET A 59 -8.20 2.31 8.85
N GLN A 60 -9.19 1.60 9.40
CA GLN A 60 -9.45 1.56 10.84
C GLN A 60 -8.88 0.32 11.55
N LYS A 61 -8.79 -0.86 10.88
CA LYS A 61 -8.14 -2.12 11.32
C LYS A 61 -8.67 -3.32 10.51
N CYS A 62 -8.30 -3.48 9.23
CA CYS A 62 -8.46 -4.80 8.57
C CYS A 62 -7.30 -5.14 7.64
N THR A 63 -7.14 -6.43 7.36
CA THR A 63 -5.96 -7.04 6.74
C THR A 63 -6.03 -7.18 5.21
N ILE A 64 -7.06 -6.61 4.58
CA ILE A 64 -7.15 -6.54 3.11
C ILE A 64 -6.25 -5.41 2.56
N PHE A 65 -5.72 -5.59 1.35
CA PHE A 65 -4.85 -4.61 0.67
C PHE A 65 -5.65 -3.63 -0.16
N SER A 66 -6.51 -4.15 -1.02
CA SER A 66 -7.32 -3.36 -1.93
C SER A 66 -8.66 -4.03 -2.21
N ALA A 67 -9.55 -3.32 -2.88
CA ALA A 67 -10.87 -3.76 -3.27
C ALA A 67 -11.38 -2.88 -4.42
N PHE A 68 -12.03 -3.48 -5.41
CA PHE A 68 -12.51 -2.78 -6.58
C PHE A 68 -13.75 -3.45 -7.19
N VAL A 69 -14.38 -2.74 -8.12
CA VAL A 69 -15.52 -3.23 -8.91
C VAL A 69 -15.05 -3.37 -10.36
N VAL A 70 -15.52 -4.41 -11.04
CA VAL A 70 -15.40 -4.54 -12.49
C VAL A 70 -16.80 -4.32 -13.07
N GLU A 71 -17.00 -3.22 -13.81
CA GLU A 71 -18.35 -2.80 -14.24
C GLU A 71 -19.04 -3.82 -15.16
N SER A 72 -18.28 -4.55 -15.98
CA SER A 72 -18.81 -5.64 -16.81
C SER A 72 -19.20 -6.89 -16.04
N LEU A 73 -18.88 -6.97 -14.74
CA LEU A 73 -19.15 -8.12 -13.87
C LEU A 73 -19.96 -7.68 -12.62
N PRO A 74 -21.25 -7.36 -12.79
CA PRO A 74 -22.08 -6.81 -11.73
C PRO A 74 -22.34 -7.80 -10.59
N LYS A 75 -22.82 -7.28 -9.45
CA LYS A 75 -23.15 -8.04 -8.23
C LYS A 75 -21.94 -8.65 -7.52
N CYS A 76 -20.73 -8.23 -7.86
CA CYS A 76 -19.50 -8.70 -7.22
C CYS A 76 -18.53 -7.56 -6.98
N VAL A 77 -17.80 -7.66 -5.88
CA VAL A 77 -16.58 -6.87 -5.63
C VAL A 77 -15.39 -7.82 -5.58
N TYR A 78 -14.22 -7.30 -5.91
CA TYR A 78 -12.95 -8.01 -5.85
C TYR A 78 -12.13 -7.43 -4.72
N VAL A 79 -11.53 -8.27 -3.90
CA VAL A 79 -10.78 -7.88 -2.69
C VAL A 79 -9.43 -8.55 -2.72
N GLU A 80 -8.37 -7.79 -2.60
CA GLU A 80 -7.00 -8.29 -2.53
C GLU A 80 -6.63 -8.58 -1.07
N ALA A 81 -6.22 -9.81 -0.77
CA ALA A 81 -5.84 -10.24 0.57
C ALA A 81 -4.99 -11.52 0.53
N HIS A 82 -4.20 -11.78 1.57
CA HIS A 82 -3.43 -13.02 1.67
C HIS A 82 -4.31 -14.27 1.79
N LYS A 83 -5.39 -14.19 2.59
CA LYS A 83 -6.25 -15.33 2.91
C LYS A 83 -7.73 -14.97 2.99
N GLU A 84 -8.59 -15.96 2.75
CA GLU A 84 -10.05 -15.81 2.78
C GLU A 84 -10.57 -15.23 4.11
N SER A 85 -9.92 -15.58 5.23
CA SER A 85 -10.32 -15.09 6.56
C SER A 85 -10.19 -13.58 6.70
N ASP A 86 -9.21 -12.96 6.03
CA ASP A 86 -8.99 -11.51 6.04
C ASP A 86 -10.13 -10.80 5.32
N VAL A 87 -10.57 -11.37 4.19
CA VAL A 87 -11.74 -10.90 3.44
C VAL A 87 -13.02 -11.06 4.29
N LYS A 88 -13.21 -12.22 4.93
CA LYS A 88 -14.35 -12.44 5.84
C LYS A 88 -14.40 -11.40 6.95
N GLU A 89 -13.27 -11.11 7.57
CA GLU A 89 -13.18 -10.12 8.65
C GLU A 89 -13.52 -8.72 8.14
N ALA A 90 -12.96 -8.32 6.99
CA ALA A 90 -13.26 -7.04 6.36
C ALA A 90 -14.76 -6.91 6.04
N CYS A 91 -15.42 -7.96 5.54
CA CYS A 91 -16.83 -7.88 5.19
C CYS A 91 -17.81 -7.87 6.39
N LYS A 92 -17.39 -8.22 7.62
CA LYS A 92 -18.27 -8.17 8.80
C LYS A 92 -18.89 -6.78 8.99
N GLY A 93 -20.21 -6.71 9.18
CA GLY A 93 -20.92 -5.43 9.37
C GLY A 93 -21.17 -4.63 8.08
N VAL A 94 -20.65 -5.08 6.93
CA VAL A 94 -20.94 -4.46 5.62
C VAL A 94 -22.17 -5.12 5.01
N GLN A 95 -23.35 -4.53 5.23
CA GLN A 95 -24.65 -5.12 4.84
C GLN A 95 -24.81 -5.35 3.33
N THR A 96 -24.03 -4.65 2.51
CA THR A 96 -24.06 -4.80 1.04
C THR A 96 -23.31 -6.02 0.54
N LEU A 97 -22.60 -6.77 1.40
CA LEU A 97 -21.76 -7.92 1.03
C LEU A 97 -22.33 -9.26 1.52
N TYR A 98 -22.35 -10.23 0.62
CA TYR A 98 -22.80 -11.60 0.87
C TYR A 98 -21.60 -12.53 1.09
N CYS A 99 -21.15 -12.62 2.33
CA CYS A 99 -19.91 -13.31 2.73
C CYS A 99 -20.03 -14.84 2.76
N LYS A 100 -21.16 -15.41 2.35
CA LYS A 100 -21.41 -16.86 2.38
C LYS A 100 -20.57 -17.62 1.35
N LYS A 101 -20.19 -16.96 0.25
CA LYS A 101 -19.40 -17.56 -0.83
C LYS A 101 -18.34 -16.57 -1.30
N ILE A 102 -17.15 -16.69 -0.71
CA ILE A 102 -15.94 -15.98 -1.13
C ILE A 102 -15.15 -16.94 -2.00
N ILE A 103 -14.73 -16.50 -3.19
CA ILE A 103 -14.07 -17.37 -4.18
C ILE A 103 -12.71 -16.77 -4.50
N ALA A 104 -11.64 -17.55 -4.34
CA ALA A 104 -10.32 -17.16 -4.81
C ALA A 104 -10.35 -17.05 -6.34
N VAL A 105 -9.89 -15.92 -6.87
CA VAL A 105 -9.76 -15.70 -8.29
C VAL A 105 -8.46 -16.37 -8.75
N PRO A 106 -8.52 -17.26 -9.76
CA PRO A 106 -7.33 -17.85 -10.36
C PRO A 106 -6.37 -16.80 -10.93
N MET A 107 -5.06 -17.07 -10.86
CA MET A 107 -4.02 -16.12 -11.27
C MET A 107 -4.09 -15.73 -12.76
N ASN A 108 -4.61 -16.61 -13.63
CA ASN A 108 -4.85 -16.32 -15.04
C ASN A 108 -6.03 -15.36 -15.26
N GLU A 109 -6.96 -15.22 -14.32
CA GLU A 109 -8.09 -14.27 -14.39
C GLU A 109 -7.75 -12.90 -13.77
N MET A 110 -6.71 -12.83 -12.92
CA MET A 110 -6.29 -11.60 -12.22
C MET A 110 -5.95 -10.47 -13.20
N ASN A 111 -5.09 -10.75 -14.18
CA ASN A 111 -4.63 -9.74 -15.15
C ASN A 111 -5.79 -9.19 -15.99
N ASP A 112 -6.75 -10.04 -16.33
CA ASP A 112 -7.95 -9.64 -17.07
C ASP A 112 -8.84 -8.73 -16.21
N LEU A 113 -9.04 -9.06 -14.93
CA LEU A 113 -9.83 -8.23 -14.01
C LEU A 113 -9.17 -6.87 -13.75
N MET A 114 -7.85 -6.82 -13.56
CA MET A 114 -7.11 -5.57 -13.41
C MET A 114 -7.20 -4.71 -14.68
N THR A 115 -7.10 -5.33 -15.85
CA THR A 115 -7.27 -4.66 -17.13
C THR A 115 -8.70 -4.14 -17.31
N LEU A 116 -9.71 -4.92 -16.92
CA LEU A 116 -11.12 -4.54 -17.03
C LEU A 116 -11.50 -3.42 -16.05
N ALA A 117 -10.99 -3.46 -14.81
CA ALA A 117 -11.15 -2.38 -13.84
C ALA A 117 -10.57 -1.05 -14.36
N SER A 118 -9.55 -1.13 -15.22
CA SER A 118 -8.93 0.03 -15.88
C SER A 118 -9.69 0.50 -17.13
N LYS A 119 -10.49 -0.37 -17.78
CA LYS A 119 -11.22 -0.11 -19.03
C LYS A 119 -12.59 0.54 -18.82
N SER A 120 -13.23 0.37 -17.66
CA SER A 120 -14.51 1.01 -17.30
C SER A 120 -14.48 2.55 -17.30
N ASN A 121 -13.32 3.16 -17.53
CA ASN A 121 -13.15 4.62 -17.64
C ASN A 121 -13.13 5.14 -19.10
N LYS A 122 -13.47 4.33 -20.11
CA LYS A 122 -13.17 4.66 -21.53
C LYS A 122 -14.35 4.79 -22.51
N GLU A 123 -15.61 4.72 -22.07
CA GLU A 123 -16.75 4.92 -22.99
C GLU A 123 -17.49 6.24 -22.72
N GLU A 124 -16.76 7.34 -22.85
CA GLU A 124 -17.23 8.63 -23.36
C GLU A 124 -15.98 9.39 -23.82
N GLN A 125 -16.08 10.21 -24.86
CA GLN A 125 -15.01 11.00 -25.52
C GLN A 125 -14.32 10.37 -26.74
N ASN A 126 -15.07 10.28 -27.85
CA ASN A 126 -14.52 10.70 -29.14
C ASN A 126 -14.38 12.23 -29.11
N PHE A 127 -13.28 12.77 -28.58
CA PHE A 127 -12.55 13.94 -29.09
C PHE A 127 -11.37 14.27 -28.17
N THR A 128 -10.18 14.33 -28.77
CA THR A 128 -8.93 14.97 -28.28
C THR A 128 -8.40 14.61 -26.88
N GLN A 129 -7.34 13.79 -26.88
CA GLN A 129 -6.15 13.79 -25.99
C GLN A 129 -6.31 14.22 -24.51
N SER A 130 -5.83 13.33 -23.62
CA SER A 130 -5.72 13.40 -22.13
C SER A 130 -6.97 12.86 -21.42
N GLY A 131 -7.03 11.65 -20.86
CA GLY A 131 -6.00 10.91 -20.14
C GLY A 131 -6.12 11.21 -18.63
N GLU A 132 -6.72 10.26 -17.89
CA GLU A 132 -6.75 10.11 -16.41
C GLU A 132 -7.84 10.87 -15.63
N SER A 133 -8.87 10.14 -15.18
CA SER A 133 -9.67 10.49 -13.98
C SER A 133 -9.40 9.50 -12.83
N GLY A 134 -8.14 9.07 -12.68
CA GLY A 134 -7.59 8.91 -11.34
C GLY A 134 -7.42 10.32 -10.76
N LYS A 135 -7.70 10.54 -9.47
CA LYS A 135 -7.39 11.83 -8.84
C LYS A 135 -5.92 12.15 -9.14
N LYS A 136 -5.64 13.17 -9.97
CA LYS A 136 -4.27 13.63 -10.20
C LYS A 136 -3.71 14.11 -8.87
N GLN A 137 -2.55 13.58 -8.48
CA GLN A 137 -1.85 13.99 -7.27
C GLN A 137 -1.59 15.50 -7.33
N GLN A 138 -2.13 16.24 -6.36
CA GLN A 138 -2.05 17.69 -6.35
C GLN A 138 -0.89 18.16 -5.49
N PHE A 139 0.14 18.71 -6.14
CA PHE A 139 1.30 19.31 -5.50
C PHE A 139 1.15 20.83 -5.36
N ARG A 140 1.83 21.38 -4.35
CA ARG A 140 1.93 22.81 -4.07
C ARG A 140 3.38 23.19 -3.82
N LYS A 141 3.72 24.45 -4.09
CA LYS A 141 5.02 25.01 -3.68
C LYS A 141 5.18 24.83 -2.17
N GLY A 142 6.33 24.32 -1.76
CA GLY A 142 6.65 24.01 -0.36
C GLY A 142 6.34 22.58 0.05
N ASP A 143 5.61 21.80 -0.76
CA ASP A 143 5.38 20.39 -0.45
C ASP A 143 6.72 19.65 -0.35
N ILE A 144 6.85 18.83 0.69
CA ILE A 144 7.96 17.90 0.84
C ILE A 144 7.61 16.64 0.06
N VAL A 145 8.51 16.21 -0.83
CA VAL A 145 8.28 15.09 -1.73
C VAL A 145 9.45 14.11 -1.71
N MET A 146 9.17 12.84 -1.96
CA MET A 146 10.18 11.81 -2.21
C MET A 146 10.16 11.47 -3.69
N VAL A 147 11.35 11.40 -4.30
CA VAL A 147 11.50 10.91 -5.67
C VAL A 147 11.31 9.40 -5.69
N THR A 148 10.46 8.90 -6.57
CA THR A 148 10.09 7.47 -6.68
C THR A 148 10.69 6.78 -7.90
N ASP A 149 11.34 7.52 -8.79
CA ASP A 149 11.95 6.98 -10.01
C ASP A 149 13.15 7.84 -10.48
N GLY A 150 14.09 7.22 -11.18
CA GLY A 150 15.28 7.85 -11.76
C GLY A 150 16.50 7.94 -10.83
N GLU A 151 17.54 8.65 -11.27
CA GLU A 151 18.87 8.71 -10.60
C GLU A 151 18.82 9.27 -9.16
N THR A 152 17.77 10.03 -8.86
CA THR A 152 17.59 10.66 -7.55
C THR A 152 16.51 9.99 -6.68
N GLU A 153 16.08 8.77 -7.04
CA GLU A 153 15.13 7.97 -6.27
C GLU A 153 15.49 7.89 -4.78
N GLY A 154 14.45 7.94 -3.93
CA GLY A 154 14.56 7.90 -2.48
C GLY A 154 14.97 9.22 -1.84
N LYS A 155 15.42 10.22 -2.61
CA LYS A 155 15.81 11.52 -2.04
C LYS A 155 14.57 12.36 -1.72
N ILE A 156 14.59 12.97 -0.53
CA ILE A 156 13.57 13.92 -0.09
C ILE A 156 13.94 15.32 -0.60
N LYS A 157 12.98 15.99 -1.22
CA LYS A 157 13.11 17.29 -1.88
C LYS A 157 11.93 18.18 -1.51
N VAL A 158 12.03 19.47 -1.83
CA VAL A 158 10.93 20.43 -1.69
C VAL A 158 10.50 20.89 -3.08
N VAL A 159 9.19 20.97 -3.29
CA VAL A 159 8.60 21.55 -4.50
C VAL A 159 8.83 23.06 -4.49
N ASP A 160 9.53 23.56 -5.50
CA ASP A 160 9.85 24.97 -5.66
C ASP A 160 8.85 25.69 -6.58
N LYS A 161 8.42 24.99 -7.64
CA LYS A 161 7.41 25.45 -8.60
C LYS A 161 6.56 24.28 -9.11
N VAL A 162 5.30 24.55 -9.39
CA VAL A 162 4.35 23.59 -9.98
C VAL A 162 3.93 24.09 -11.35
N GLU A 163 3.96 23.21 -12.34
CA GLU A 163 3.56 23.46 -13.73
C GLU A 163 2.58 22.36 -14.18
N GLU A 164 1.99 22.51 -15.37
CA GLU A 164 1.10 21.47 -15.90
C GLU A 164 1.91 20.23 -16.30
N GLY A 165 1.77 19.15 -15.53
CA GLY A 165 2.39 17.85 -15.80
C GLY A 165 3.78 17.62 -15.19
N TYR A 166 4.43 18.65 -14.64
CA TYR A 166 5.72 18.53 -13.96
C TYR A 166 5.87 19.53 -12.81
N VAL A 167 6.91 19.32 -12.00
CA VAL A 167 7.31 20.25 -10.93
C VAL A 167 8.80 20.54 -11.02
N LEU A 168 9.20 21.71 -10.49
CA LEU A 168 10.60 21.96 -10.17
C LEU A 168 10.84 21.61 -8.71
N ILE A 169 11.75 20.69 -8.43
CA ILE A 169 12.11 20.29 -7.07
C ILE A 169 13.55 20.65 -6.75
N ARG A 170 13.83 20.91 -5.48
CA ARG A 170 15.17 21.27 -5.00
C ARG A 170 15.50 20.61 -3.66
N ALA A 171 16.78 20.63 -3.31
CA ALA A 171 17.23 20.14 -2.01
C ALA A 171 16.65 20.99 -0.86
N ILE A 172 16.37 20.33 0.28
CA ILE A 172 15.82 20.96 1.48
C ILE A 172 16.77 22.02 2.04
N ASP A 173 18.09 21.80 1.94
CA ASP A 173 19.13 22.72 2.41
C ASP A 173 19.30 23.99 1.56
N HIS A 174 18.56 24.12 0.45
CA HIS A 174 18.68 25.21 -0.51
C HIS A 174 20.06 25.34 -1.21
N LEU A 175 20.95 24.34 -1.09
CA LEU A 175 22.31 24.42 -1.63
C LEU A 175 22.40 24.05 -3.11
N SER A 176 21.44 23.26 -3.60
CA SER A 176 21.35 22.83 -5.00
C SER A 176 20.26 23.57 -5.75
N GLY A 177 20.50 23.86 -7.03
CA GLY A 177 19.49 24.41 -7.93
C GLY A 177 18.29 23.48 -8.12
N SER A 178 17.15 24.05 -8.51
CA SER A 178 15.94 23.30 -8.83
C SER A 178 16.07 22.57 -10.17
N TYR A 179 15.48 21.39 -10.29
CA TYR A 179 15.41 20.63 -11.55
C TYR A 179 14.00 20.08 -11.78
N GLU A 180 13.68 19.83 -13.05
CA GLU A 180 12.38 19.35 -13.50
C GLU A 180 12.21 17.85 -13.25
N VAL A 181 11.05 17.47 -12.71
CA VAL A 181 10.62 16.08 -12.52
C VAL A 181 9.14 15.96 -12.84
N GLN A 182 8.74 14.88 -13.53
CA GLN A 182 7.33 14.61 -13.80
C GLN A 182 6.58 14.33 -12.51
N THR A 183 5.31 14.75 -12.42
CA THR A 183 4.50 14.53 -11.21
C THR A 183 4.30 13.05 -10.88
N SER A 184 4.46 12.14 -11.84
CA SER A 184 4.41 10.69 -11.68
C SER A 184 5.66 10.08 -11.03
N GLN A 185 6.78 10.82 -10.99
CA GLN A 185 8.07 10.35 -10.47
C GLN A 185 8.34 10.84 -9.03
N ILE A 186 7.33 11.43 -8.40
CA ILE A 186 7.39 11.93 -7.03
C ILE A 186 6.11 11.60 -6.29
N ARG A 187 6.20 11.53 -4.96
CA ARG A 187 5.04 11.47 -4.07
C ARG A 187 5.24 12.40 -2.88
N LYS A 188 4.14 12.87 -2.27
CA LYS A 188 4.24 13.63 -1.01
C LYS A 188 4.91 12.78 0.06
N HIS A 189 5.82 13.40 0.80
CA HIS A 189 6.56 12.76 1.87
C HIS A 189 6.17 13.36 3.21
N PHE A 190 5.76 12.49 4.13
CA PHE A 190 5.44 12.81 5.51
C PHE A 190 6.22 11.87 6.44
N LYS A 191 6.48 12.33 7.65
CA LYS A 191 7.07 11.53 8.73
C LYS A 191 6.24 11.65 10.00
N GLU A 192 6.47 10.71 10.93
CA GLU A 192 5.87 10.79 12.26
C GLU A 192 6.24 12.10 12.97
N GLY A 193 5.26 12.68 13.65
CA GLY A 193 5.37 13.98 14.31
C GLY A 193 5.07 15.19 13.42
N ASP A 194 4.96 15.02 12.09
CA ASP A 194 4.54 16.10 11.21
C ASP A 194 3.11 16.55 11.53
N ARG A 195 2.90 17.88 11.58
CA ARG A 195 1.55 18.43 11.69
C ARG A 195 0.98 18.62 10.29
N VAL A 196 -0.22 18.10 10.06
CA VAL A 196 -0.85 18.12 8.73
C VAL A 196 -2.27 18.66 8.80
N LYS A 197 -2.73 19.18 7.67
CA LYS A 197 -4.13 19.51 7.42
C LYS A 197 -4.67 18.63 6.31
N VAL A 198 -5.83 18.03 6.53
CA VAL A 198 -6.57 17.31 5.50
C VAL A 198 -7.25 18.34 4.60
N VAL A 199 -6.98 18.30 3.30
CA VAL A 199 -7.44 19.28 2.30
C VAL A 199 -8.47 18.72 1.33
N SER A 200 -8.70 17.41 1.34
CA SER A 200 -9.75 16.76 0.56
C SER A 200 -10.13 15.41 1.18
N GLY A 201 -11.26 14.86 0.77
CA GLY A 201 -11.75 13.56 1.28
C GLY A 201 -12.76 13.72 2.42
N THR A 202 -13.04 12.61 3.11
CA THR A 202 -14.12 12.57 4.13
C THR A 202 -13.82 13.43 5.35
N ASP A 203 -12.55 13.56 5.72
CA ASP A 203 -12.09 14.30 6.90
C ASP A 203 -11.50 15.68 6.53
N GLU A 204 -11.90 16.24 5.39
CA GLU A 204 -11.45 17.57 4.94
C GLU A 204 -11.64 18.63 6.03
N GLY A 205 -10.59 19.42 6.26
CA GLY A 205 -10.57 20.47 7.28
C GLY A 205 -10.02 20.03 8.63
N GLU A 206 -9.96 18.73 8.92
CA GLU A 206 -9.30 18.23 10.12
C GLU A 206 -7.79 18.55 10.10
N THR A 207 -7.24 18.78 11.28
CA THR A 207 -5.80 18.99 11.49
C THR A 207 -5.32 18.09 12.62
N GLY A 208 -4.07 17.65 12.54
CA GLY A 208 -3.52 16.72 13.52
C GLY A 208 -2.06 16.39 13.28
N PHE A 209 -1.55 15.46 14.08
CA PHE A 209 -0.19 14.96 13.97
C PHE A 209 -0.18 13.60 13.30
N VAL A 210 0.77 13.39 12.39
CA VAL A 210 1.06 12.07 11.83
C VAL A 210 1.63 11.19 12.94
N VAL A 211 0.91 10.13 13.30
CA VAL A 211 1.38 9.14 14.28
C VAL A 211 1.99 7.92 13.61
N LYS A 212 1.66 7.67 12.35
CA LYS A 212 2.23 6.60 11.53
C LYS A 212 2.06 6.90 10.05
N VAL A 213 3.03 6.49 9.25
CA VAL A 213 2.95 6.44 7.78
C VAL A 213 2.99 4.97 7.34
N ASP A 214 1.99 4.52 6.59
CA ASP A 214 1.95 3.17 6.03
C ASP A 214 2.68 3.09 4.67
N GLN A 215 3.00 1.87 4.23
CA GLN A 215 3.68 1.58 2.96
C GLN A 215 2.87 2.01 1.72
N HIS A 216 1.56 2.21 1.85
CA HIS A 216 0.65 2.60 0.77
C HIS A 216 0.24 4.07 0.83
N ASP A 217 1.11 4.96 1.33
CA ASP A 217 0.85 6.41 1.44
C ASP A 217 -0.37 6.78 2.30
N HIS A 218 -0.75 5.91 3.23
CA HIS A 218 -1.74 6.24 4.24
C HIS A 218 -1.08 6.89 5.45
N LEU A 219 -1.64 8.02 5.87
CA LEU A 219 -1.26 8.72 7.10
C LEU A 219 -2.28 8.39 8.17
N VAL A 220 -1.83 7.82 9.29
CA VAL A 220 -2.64 7.75 10.51
C VAL A 220 -2.39 9.04 11.27
N LEU A 221 -3.45 9.79 11.53
CA LEU A 221 -3.42 11.09 12.19
C LEU A 221 -4.12 11.01 13.54
N PHE A 222 -3.52 11.61 14.56
CA PHE A 222 -4.21 11.98 15.78
C PHE A 222 -4.64 13.45 15.68
N THR A 223 -5.93 13.70 15.54
CA THR A 223 -6.49 15.02 15.28
C THR A 223 -6.55 15.90 16.53
N ASP A 224 -6.61 17.21 16.33
CA ASP A 224 -6.85 18.18 17.39
C ASP A 224 -8.23 17.96 18.07
N THR A 225 -9.16 17.32 17.37
CA THR A 225 -10.46 16.86 17.88
C THR A 225 -10.40 15.54 18.66
N ARG A 226 -9.20 15.03 18.95
CA ARG A 226 -8.90 13.77 19.68
C ARG A 226 -9.46 12.53 19.01
N LYS A 227 -9.48 12.49 17.67
CA LYS A 227 -9.83 11.31 16.88
C LYS A 227 -8.58 10.73 16.24
N GLU A 228 -8.57 9.42 16.08
CA GLU A 228 -7.64 8.76 15.17
C GLU A 228 -8.34 8.63 13.81
N ILE A 229 -7.78 9.28 12.79
CA ILE A 229 -8.26 9.19 11.41
C ILE A 229 -7.12 8.66 10.53
N CYS A 230 -7.46 8.09 9.39
CA CYS A 230 -6.49 7.64 8.42
C CYS A 230 -6.86 8.24 7.07
N VAL A 231 -5.91 8.87 6.39
CA VAL A 231 -6.11 9.62 5.15
C VAL A 231 -5.02 9.27 4.13
N LEU A 232 -5.24 9.55 2.85
CA LEU A 232 -4.19 9.47 1.84
C LEU A 232 -3.25 10.66 1.97
N ALA A 233 -1.96 10.46 1.71
CA ALA A 233 -0.96 11.52 1.66
C ALA A 233 -1.37 12.64 0.68
N ASP A 234 -2.01 12.28 -0.44
CA ASP A 234 -2.50 13.21 -1.46
C ASP A 234 -3.57 14.17 -0.94
N ASP A 235 -4.40 13.66 -0.02
CA ASP A 235 -5.49 14.40 0.61
C ASP A 235 -5.00 15.26 1.80
N ALA A 236 -3.69 15.30 2.07
CA ALA A 236 -3.08 16.06 3.17
C ALA A 236 -2.02 17.07 2.68
N VAL A 237 -1.80 18.11 3.49
CA VAL A 237 -0.69 19.06 3.32
C VAL A 237 0.04 19.24 4.65
N LEU A 238 1.36 19.39 4.58
CA LEU A 238 2.18 19.69 5.74
C LEU A 238 1.90 21.12 6.21
N MET A 239 1.73 21.30 7.52
CA MET A 239 1.64 22.61 8.15
C MET A 239 3.00 23.03 8.69
N THR A 240 3.70 23.86 7.93
CA THR A 240 4.90 24.55 8.44
C THR A 240 4.46 25.81 9.18
N GLY A 241 4.79 25.90 10.47
CA GLY A 241 4.54 27.08 11.31
C GLY A 241 5.49 28.24 11.02
#